data_AF-A0AAW1M118-F1
#
_entry.id   AF-A0AAW1M118-F1
#
_cell.length_a   1.000
_cell.length_b   1.000
_cell.length_c   1.000
_cell.angle_alpha   90.00
_cell.angle_beta   90.00
_cell.angle_gamma   90.00
#
_symmetry.space_group_name_H-M   'P 1'
#
loop_
_entity.id
_entity.type
_entity.pdbx_description
1 polymer ?
#
loop_
_entity_poly.entity_id
_entity_poly.type
_entity_poly.pdbx_seq_one_letter_code
_entity_poly.pdbx_strand_id
1 'polypeptide(L)' 'MAAQDGVVVLLDVREKLMFVVEFSAPLDENLLKKEAEKREKYSDLMDSLRTSYPEYKIKLIVLVVGALGASNITA' A
#
# COMPACT_ATOMS: atom_id res chain seq x y z
N MET A 1 -10.99 -10.77 14.34
CA MET A 1 -9.83 -10.18 13.66
C MET A 1 -10.27 -9.86 12.24
N ALA A 2 -10.57 -8.59 11.95
CA ALA A 2 -10.94 -8.18 10.60
C ALA A 2 -9.67 -8.03 9.78
N ALA A 3 -9.61 -8.65 8.59
CA ALA A 3 -8.65 -8.25 7.58
C ALA A 3 -8.92 -6.76 7.28
N GLN A 4 -7.93 -5.91 7.50
CA GLN A 4 -8.03 -4.50 7.13
C GLN A 4 -7.94 -4.46 5.59
N ASP A 5 -9.05 -4.12 4.93
CA ASP A 5 -9.21 -4.19 3.48
C ASP A 5 -8.02 -3.58 2.72
N GLY A 6 -7.34 -4.39 1.88
CA GLY A 6 -6.44 -3.90 0.82
C GLY A 6 -4.92 -4.12 0.98
N VAL A 7 -4.43 -4.98 1.88
CA VAL A 7 -2.99 -5.32 1.98
C VAL A 7 -2.70 -6.69 1.36
N VAL A 8 -1.75 -6.76 0.43
CA VAL A 8 -1.19 -8.00 -0.12
C VAL A 8 0.31 -8.06 0.19
N VAL A 9 0.78 -9.20 0.69
CA VAL A 9 2.21 -9.46 0.89
C VAL A 9 2.68 -10.49 -0.14
N LEU A 10 3.67 -10.13 -0.95
CA LEU A 10 4.32 -11.04 -1.89
C LEU A 10 5.72 -11.36 -1.39
N LEU A 11 6.04 -12.66 -1.36
CA LEU A 11 7.34 -13.16 -0.91
C LEU A 11 8.02 -13.90 -2.06
N ASP A 12 9.16 -13.38 -2.49
CA ASP A 12 10.11 -14.14 -3.31
C ASP A 12 11.18 -14.74 -2.39
N VAL A 13 11.07 -16.04 -2.16
CA VAL A 13 11.99 -16.79 -1.32
C VAL A 13 13.36 -17.01 -1.96
N ARG A 14 13.44 -17.00 -3.30
CA ARG A 14 14.69 -17.23 -4.04
C ARG A 14 15.54 -15.98 -4.03
N GLU A 15 14.93 -14.85 -4.37
CA GLU A 15 15.61 -13.55 -4.44
C GLU A 15 15.63 -12.82 -3.09
N LYS A 16 15.03 -13.41 -2.05
CA LYS A 16 14.87 -12.81 -0.71
C LYS A 16 14.23 -11.41 -0.79
N LEU A 17 13.15 -11.30 -1.56
CA LEU A 17 12.39 -10.06 -1.72
C LEU A 17 11.03 -10.18 -1.03
N MET A 18 10.64 -9.13 -0.31
CA MET A 18 9.32 -9.03 0.28
C MET A 18 8.66 -7.72 -0.18
N PHE A 19 7.48 -7.82 -0.75
CA PHE A 19 6.68 -6.67 -1.16
C PHE A 19 5.44 -6.60 -0.29
N VAL A 20 5.25 -5.45 0.36
CA VAL A 20 4.00 -5.11 1.02
C VAL A 20 3.27 -4.14 0.10
N VAL A 21 2.15 -4.57 -0.45
CA VAL A 21 1.36 -3.83 -1.43
C VAL A 21 0.06 -3.40 -0.78
N GLU A 22 -0.16 -2.09 -0.73
CA GLU A 22 -1.37 -1.48 -0.19
C GLU A 22 -2.16 -0.84 -1.33
N PHE A 23 -3.44 -1.14 -1.41
CA PHE A 23 -4.34 -0.59 -2.43
C PHE A 23 -5.24 0.52 -1.86
N SER A 24 -5.51 1.56 -2.65
CA SER A 24 -6.56 2.54 -2.36
C SER A 24 -7.11 3.15 -3.63
N ALA A 25 -8.41 3.43 -3.64
CA ALA A 25 -9.05 4.19 -4.70
C ALA A 25 -9.80 5.41 -4.13
N PRO A 26 -9.11 6.54 -3.88
CA PRO A 26 -9.78 7.72 -3.38
C PRO A 26 -10.66 8.39 -4.44
N LEU A 27 -11.82 8.88 -4.00
CA LEU A 27 -12.75 9.73 -4.77
C LEU A 27 -12.29 11.20 -4.87
N ASP A 28 -11.19 11.55 -4.22
CA ASP A 28 -10.78 12.92 -3.93
C ASP A 28 -9.44 13.24 -4.64
N GLU A 29 -9.25 14.50 -5.06
CA GLU A 29 -8.15 14.96 -5.92
C GLU A 29 -6.78 14.91 -5.23
N ASN A 30 -6.74 14.75 -3.90
CA ASN A 30 -5.52 14.76 -3.09
C ASN A 30 -4.83 13.38 -3.02
N LEU A 31 -4.55 12.81 -4.18
CA LEU A 31 -3.86 11.53 -4.39
C LEU A 31 -2.50 11.47 -3.66
N LEU A 32 -1.71 12.55 -3.76
CA LEU A 32 -0.38 12.65 -3.13
C LEU A 32 -0.44 12.65 -1.60
N LYS A 33 -1.44 13.31 -1.02
CA LYS A 33 -1.61 13.36 0.44
C LYS A 33 -1.90 11.97 0.99
N LYS A 34 -2.77 11.21 0.31
CA LYS A 34 -3.11 9.84 0.72
C LYS A 34 -1.96 8.87 0.56
N GLU A 35 -1.09 9.08 -0.44
CA GLU A 35 0.14 8.29 -0.54
C GLU A 35 1.07 8.54 0.66
N ALA A 36 1.28 9.81 1.03
CA ALA A 36 2.13 10.18 2.16
C ALA A 36 1.58 9.63 3.49
N GLU A 37 0.28 9.78 3.76
CA GLU A 37 -0.40 9.23 4.94
C GLU A 37 -0.24 7.70 5.04
N LYS A 38 -0.34 6.99 3.90
CA LYS A 38 -0.14 5.54 3.87
C LYS A 38 1.31 5.16 4.14
N ARG A 39 2.28 5.87 3.58
CA ARG A 39 3.71 5.62 3.85
C ARG A 39 4.04 5.80 5.33
N GLU A 40 3.49 6.84 5.95
CA GLU A 40 3.64 7.06 7.40
C GLU A 40 2.99 5.93 8.20
N LYS A 41 1.73 5.56 7.89
CA LYS A 41 1.01 4.46 8.55
C LYS A 41 1.80 3.15 8.55
N TYR A 42 2.50 2.84 7.47
CA TYR A 42 3.23 1.57 7.31
C TYR A 42 4.69 1.65 7.77
N SER A 43 5.19 2.79 8.26
CA SER A 43 6.59 2.94 8.67
C SER A 43 6.97 1.93 9.75
N ASP A 44 6.20 1.84 10.83
CA ASP A 44 6.48 0.94 11.95
C ASP A 44 6.44 -0.54 11.55
N LEU A 45 5.54 -0.90 10.62
CA LEU A 45 5.47 -2.25 10.06
C LEU A 45 6.72 -2.56 9.22
N MET A 46 7.16 -1.62 8.38
CA MET A 46 8.35 -1.78 7.55
C MET A 46 9.60 -1.98 8.41
N ASP A 47 9.73 -1.22 9.49
CA ASP A 47 10.86 -1.35 10.39
C ASP A 47 10.81 -2.67 11.16
N SER A 48 9.64 -3.07 11.66
CA SER A 48 9.44 -4.36 12.31
C SER A 48 9.78 -5.55 11.39
N LEU A 49 9.39 -5.47 10.10
CA LEU A 49 9.71 -6.49 9.11
C LEU A 49 11.20 -6.54 8.80
N ARG A 50 11.87 -5.39 8.70
CA ARG A 50 13.32 -5.30 8.48
C ARG A 50 14.11 -5.90 9.63
N THR A 51 13.64 -5.70 10.86
CA THR A 51 14.25 -6.32 12.04
C THR A 51 14.00 -7.84 12.09
N SER A 52 12.79 -8.28 11.73
CA SER A 52 12.39 -9.69 11.83
C SER A 52 12.94 -10.56 10.69
N TYR A 53 13.15 -9.97 9.51
CA TYR A 53 13.61 -10.65 8.30
C TYR A 53 14.82 -9.91 7.69
N PRO A 54 15.95 -9.85 8.39
CA PRO A 54 17.11 -9.05 7.99
C PRO A 54 17.74 -9.52 6.66
N GLU A 55 17.54 -10.78 6.28
CA GLU A 55 18.01 -11.32 5.01
C GLU A 55 17.11 -10.94 3.81
N TYR A 56 15.93 -10.37 4.06
CA TYR A 56 15.00 -9.98 3.01
C TYR A 56 15.08 -8.48 2.69
N LYS A 57 15.12 -8.14 1.40
CA LYS A 57 14.92 -6.77 0.94
C LYS A 57 13.43 -6.48 0.87
N ILE A 58 12.97 -5.64 1.79
CA ILE A 58 11.55 -5.29 1.95
C ILE A 58 11.23 -3.97 1.22
N LYS A 59 10.13 -3.97 0.47
CA LYS A 59 9.63 -2.79 -0.26
C LYS A 59 8.14 -2.57 0.03
N LEU A 60 7.78 -1.34 0.35
CA LEU A 60 6.39 -0.88 0.39
C LEU A 60 5.99 -0.35 -0.98
N ILE A 61 4.87 -0.83 -1.50
CA ILE A 61 4.23 -0.34 -2.72
C ILE A 61 2.85 0.18 -2.32
N VAL A 62 2.66 1.49 -2.41
CA VAL A 62 1.36 2.12 -2.19
C VAL A 62 0.73 2.38 -3.56
N LEU A 63 -0.31 1.64 -3.91
CA LEU A 63 -1.03 1.78 -5.16
C LEU A 63 -2.29 2.61 -4.93
N VAL A 64 -2.28 3.84 -5.44
CA VAL A 64 -3.41 4.77 -5.34
C VAL A 64 -4.01 4.96 -6.74
N VAL A 65 -5.26 4.52 -6.93
CA VAL A 65 -6.00 4.67 -8.20
C VAL A 65 -7.00 5.80 -8.04
N GLY A 66 -6.86 6.89 -8.80
CA GLY A 66 -7.89 7.92 -8.83
C GLY A 66 -9.20 7.34 -9.37
N ALA A 67 -10.24 7.30 -8.54
CA ALA A 67 -11.58 7.02 -9.04
C ALA A 67 -12.10 8.32 -9.66
N LEU A 68 -11.97 8.45 -10.99
CA LEU A 68 -12.70 9.46 -11.74
C LEU A 68 -14.18 9.12 -11.57
N GLY A 69 -14.83 9.73 -10.57
CA GLY A 69 -16.24 9.51 -10.32
C GLY A 69 -16.99 9.66 -11.64
N ALA A 70 -17.96 8.77 -11.90
CA ALA A 70 -18.94 9.03 -12.92
C ALA A 70 -19.72 10.29 -12.48
N SER A 71 -19.21 11.47 -12.84
CA SER A 71 -19.93 12.72 -12.75
C SER A 71 -21.18 12.51 -13.58
N ASN A 72 -22.34 12.47 -12.93
CA ASN A 72 -23.64 12.22 -13.55
C ASN A 72 -23.70 12.83 -14.96
N ILE A 73 -23.76 11.99 -16.00
CA ILE A 73 -24.30 12.41 -17.29
C ILE A 73 -25.76 12.69 -17.01
N THR A 74 -26.06 13.93 -16.67
CA THR A 74 -27.42 14.44 -16.59
C THR A 74 -27.82 14.69 -18.03
N ALA A 75 -28.62 13.78 -18.59
CA ALA A 75 -29.26 13.93 -19.90
C ALA A 75 -30.45 14.88 -19.81
#